data_AF-A0A4C1WZG9-F1
#
_entry.id   AF-A0A4C1WZG9-F1
#
_cell.length_a   1.000
_cell.length_b   1.000
_cell.length_c   1.000
_cell.angle_alpha   90.00
_cell.angle_beta   90.00
_cell.angle_gamma   90.00
#
_symmetry.space_group_name_H-M   'P 1'
#
loop_
_entity.id
_entity.type
_entity.pdbx_description
1 polymer ?
#
loop_
_entity_poly.entity_id
_entity_poly.type
_entity_poly.pdbx_seq_one_letter_code
_entity_poly.pdbx_strand_id
1 'polypeptide(L)'
;MAAFTNEEYADIMMAYGRADGNAREARRIYEERFPNKRLPSFSSRGVARPKEPLNSTAGHKPPLCISTTFNFDPPATNDSLGSLLGETLFGEMPTLEIDGKQYAQSIAICRYLGRKYGISGATPEEDLLIDQIVDFINDIRIKAAVVHYEEDEALKEKKFKDFSVVYPTLLKKLDSIIADNNGHLALGKLTWGDFVLTGILYYLKQMLRMPDLEEKYVNIKKVVDKVVAIPQVKAYVDTAPEDEF
;
A
#
# COMPACT_ATOMS: atom_id res chain seq x y z
N MET A 1 -12.03 25.66 -0.55
CA MET A 1 -10.56 25.55 -0.41
C MET A 1 -10.07 24.56 -1.46
N ALA A 2 -8.82 24.67 -1.96
CA ALA A 2 -8.27 23.69 -2.90
C ALA A 2 -8.20 22.28 -2.25
N ALA A 3 -8.40 21.21 -3.02
CA ALA A 3 -8.17 19.84 -2.55
C ALA A 3 -6.67 19.63 -2.26
N PHE A 4 -6.34 18.76 -1.30
CA PHE A 4 -4.94 18.39 -1.07
C PHE A 4 -4.43 17.56 -2.25
N THR A 5 -3.16 17.69 -2.58
CA THR A 5 -2.50 16.81 -3.55
C THR A 5 -2.34 15.42 -2.95
N ASN A 6 -2.15 14.39 -3.79
CA ASN A 6 -1.94 13.01 -3.31
C ASN A 6 -0.72 12.90 -2.37
N GLU A 7 0.34 13.69 -2.61
CA GLU A 7 1.50 13.76 -1.73
C GLU A 7 1.14 14.34 -0.36
N GLU A 8 0.36 15.42 -0.34
CA GLU A 8 -0.12 16.01 0.92
C GLU A 8 -1.07 15.07 1.68
N TYR A 9 -1.92 14.32 0.97
CA TYR A 9 -2.79 13.32 1.60
C TYR A 9 -2.00 12.18 2.22
N ALA A 10 -0.98 11.67 1.53
CA ALA A 10 -0.09 10.64 2.08
C ALA A 10 0.58 11.15 3.36
N ASP A 11 1.17 12.34 3.33
CA ASP A 11 1.81 12.94 4.49
C ASP A 11 0.84 13.16 5.68
N ILE A 12 -0.38 13.61 5.41
CA ILE A 12 -1.43 13.80 6.42
C ILE A 12 -1.82 12.44 7.04
N MET A 13 -1.99 11.39 6.22
CA MET A 13 -2.31 10.04 6.71
C MET A 13 -1.19 9.46 7.55
N MET A 14 0.07 9.67 7.17
CA MET A 14 1.24 9.23 7.95
C MET A 14 1.31 9.92 9.32
N ALA A 15 1.01 11.22 9.37
CA ALA A 15 0.89 11.93 10.65
C ALA A 15 -0.29 11.41 11.49
N TYR A 16 -1.34 10.92 10.84
CA TYR A 16 -2.53 10.36 11.47
C TYR A 16 -2.30 8.97 12.07
N GLY A 17 -1.58 8.08 11.36
CA GLY A 17 -1.15 6.78 11.87
C GLY A 17 -0.24 6.92 13.09
N ARG A 18 0.71 7.87 13.04
CA ARG A 18 1.58 8.21 14.20
C ARG A 18 0.84 8.79 15.40
N ALA A 19 -0.38 9.28 15.20
CA ALA A 19 -1.20 9.87 16.24
C ALA A 19 -2.27 8.91 16.80
N ASP A 20 -2.20 7.61 16.47
CA ASP A 20 -3.20 6.60 16.83
C ASP A 20 -4.64 7.05 16.48
N GLY A 21 -4.80 7.72 15.33
CA GLY A 21 -6.11 8.23 14.89
C GLY A 21 -6.56 9.55 15.55
N ASN A 22 -5.72 10.20 16.36
CA ASN A 22 -6.01 11.49 16.98
C ASN A 22 -5.74 12.67 16.04
N ALA A 23 -6.79 13.25 15.47
CA ALA A 23 -6.77 14.39 14.55
C ALA A 23 -5.96 15.62 15.01
N ARG A 24 -6.04 15.97 16.30
CA ARG A 24 -5.33 17.16 16.81
C ARG A 24 -3.85 16.90 16.92
N GLU A 25 -3.49 15.70 17.37
CA GLU A 25 -2.11 15.29 17.46
C GLU A 25 -1.51 15.04 16.07
N ALA A 26 -2.26 14.43 15.16
CA ALA A 26 -1.88 14.27 13.76
C ALA A 26 -1.59 15.61 13.08
N ARG A 27 -2.44 16.62 13.30
CA ARG A 27 -2.20 17.97 12.77
C ARG A 27 -0.94 18.59 13.36
N ARG A 28 -0.68 18.40 14.65
CA ARG A 28 0.53 18.90 15.31
C ARG A 28 1.77 18.22 14.74
N ILE A 29 1.75 16.89 14.60
CA ILE A 29 2.83 16.11 13.98
C ILE A 29 3.05 16.55 12.52
N TYR A 30 1.97 16.79 11.77
CA TYR A 30 2.04 17.26 10.39
C TYR A 30 2.61 18.70 10.29
N GLU A 31 2.20 19.61 11.17
CA GLU A 31 2.68 20.99 11.24
C GLU A 31 4.16 21.04 11.66
N GLU A 32 4.57 20.23 12.64
CA GLU A 32 5.96 20.09 13.06
C GLU A 32 6.84 19.52 11.93
N ARG A 33 6.32 18.55 11.16
CA ARG A 33 7.06 17.87 10.09
C ARG A 33 7.10 18.65 8.78
N PHE A 34 6.06 19.43 8.49
CA PHE A 34 5.90 20.17 7.23
C PHE A 34 5.46 21.62 7.48
N PRO A 35 6.31 22.47 8.10
CA PRO A 35 5.93 23.81 8.54
C PRO A 35 5.56 24.78 7.41
N ASN A 36 5.96 24.47 6.17
CA ASN A 36 5.67 25.26 4.98
C ASN A 36 4.50 24.70 4.14
N LYS A 37 3.91 23.56 4.54
CA LYS A 37 2.76 22.97 3.84
C LYS A 37 1.45 23.46 4.44
N ARG A 38 0.39 23.42 3.62
CA ARG A 38 -0.95 23.83 4.04
C ARG A 38 -1.48 22.88 5.12
N LEU A 39 -2.03 23.43 6.20
CA LEU A 39 -2.63 22.62 7.26
C LEU A 39 -4.07 22.19 6.93
N PRO A 40 -4.47 20.95 7.26
CA PRO A 40 -5.87 20.52 7.17
C PRO A 40 -6.75 21.34 8.11
N SER A 41 -7.83 21.94 7.57
CA SER A 41 -8.76 22.79 8.32
C SER A 41 -9.94 21.98 8.87
N PHE A 42 -10.18 22.06 10.18
CA PHE A 42 -11.38 21.51 10.82
C PHE A 42 -12.52 22.53 10.77
N SER A 43 -13.18 22.70 9.62
CA SER A 43 -14.45 23.44 9.59
C SER A 43 -15.54 22.63 8.92
N SER A 44 -16.57 22.30 9.69
CA SER A 44 -17.76 21.51 9.35
C SER A 44 -18.76 22.21 8.41
N ARG A 45 -18.31 23.09 7.50
CA ARG A 45 -19.20 23.81 6.57
C ARG A 45 -18.61 23.99 5.18
N GLY A 46 -19.22 23.31 4.21
CA GLY A 46 -19.62 23.88 2.91
C GLY A 46 -18.54 24.11 1.83
N VAL A 47 -18.54 23.23 0.83
CA VAL A 47 -18.44 23.45 -0.64
C VAL A 47 -17.50 24.55 -1.17
N ALA A 48 -16.58 24.18 -2.09
CA ALA A 48 -16.28 24.99 -3.29
C ALA A 48 -15.52 24.19 -4.37
N ARG A 49 -16.15 24.00 -5.55
CA ARG A 49 -15.49 23.68 -6.83
C ARG A 49 -14.80 24.94 -7.40
N PRO A 50 -13.63 24.84 -8.03
CA PRO A 50 -13.39 25.53 -9.32
C PRO A 50 -12.50 24.70 -10.27
N LYS A 51 -12.79 24.57 -11.58
CA LYS A 51 -12.77 25.54 -12.71
C LYS A 51 -11.35 25.91 -13.22
N GLU A 52 -11.00 25.24 -14.33
CA GLU A 52 -10.31 25.74 -15.54
C GLU A 52 -8.76 25.79 -15.64
N PRO A 53 -8.18 25.84 -16.86
CA PRO A 53 -7.34 24.78 -17.42
C PRO A 53 -5.90 25.22 -17.75
N LEU A 54 -5.12 24.35 -18.41
CA LEU A 54 -3.98 24.59 -19.34
C LEU A 54 -2.67 23.88 -19.01
N ASN A 55 -2.26 23.12 -20.04
CA ASN A 55 -0.95 23.04 -20.67
C ASN A 55 0.18 22.19 -20.10
N SER A 56 0.74 21.50 -21.09
CA SER A 56 1.93 20.66 -21.14
C SER A 56 3.19 21.27 -20.54
N THR A 57 4.14 20.38 -20.27
CA THR A 57 5.56 20.60 -19.95
C THR A 57 5.92 20.77 -18.47
N ALA A 58 5.72 19.71 -17.69
CA ALA A 58 6.59 19.41 -16.56
C ALA A 58 6.71 17.88 -16.43
N GLY A 59 7.93 17.36 -16.33
CA GLY A 59 8.22 15.93 -16.25
C GLY A 59 7.43 15.27 -15.14
N HIS A 60 6.41 14.50 -15.52
CA HIS A 60 5.61 13.73 -14.58
C HIS A 60 6.47 12.59 -14.04
N LYS A 61 6.87 12.68 -12.77
CA LYS A 61 7.35 11.53 -12.01
C LYS A 61 6.21 10.50 -12.02
N PRO A 62 6.45 9.23 -12.41
CA PRO A 62 5.39 8.24 -12.40
C PRO A 62 4.91 8.04 -10.95
N PRO A 63 3.60 8.12 -10.65
CA PRO A 63 3.06 7.62 -9.39
C PRO A 63 3.43 6.14 -9.26
N LEU A 64 4.42 5.88 -8.43
CA LEU A 64 4.95 4.56 -8.11
C LEU A 64 3.92 3.88 -7.17
N CYS A 65 3.55 2.63 -7.44
CA CYS A 65 2.66 1.77 -6.62
C CYS A 65 2.99 1.73 -5.13
N ILE A 66 4.18 2.20 -4.75
CA ILE A 66 4.72 2.10 -3.39
C ILE A 66 4.07 3.11 -2.44
N SER A 67 3.49 4.21 -2.92
CA SER A 67 2.75 5.15 -2.04
C SER A 67 1.30 4.76 -1.79
N THR A 68 0.78 3.73 -2.47
CA THR A 68 -0.58 3.21 -2.27
C THR A 68 -0.64 2.08 -1.25
N THR A 69 0.38 1.95 -0.39
CA THR A 69 0.48 0.91 0.64
C THR A 69 -0.59 1.10 1.73
N PHE A 70 -1.75 0.48 1.48
CA PHE A 70 -2.59 -0.26 2.42
C PHE A 70 -2.72 0.25 3.87
N ASN A 71 -3.37 1.40 4.08
CA ASN A 71 -4.03 1.67 5.36
C ASN A 71 -5.37 0.92 5.40
N PHE A 72 -5.37 -0.30 5.92
CA PHE A 72 -6.58 -0.94 6.44
C PHE A 72 -6.55 -0.76 7.97
N ASP A 73 -6.78 0.46 8.42
CA ASP A 73 -7.16 0.67 9.82
C ASP A 73 -8.67 0.41 9.95
N PRO A 74 -9.15 -0.30 10.99
CA PRO A 74 -10.55 -0.25 11.36
C PRO A 74 -10.95 1.21 11.64
N PRO A 75 -12.22 1.59 11.45
CA PRO A 75 -12.63 2.99 11.48
C PRO A 75 -12.28 3.61 12.84
N ALA A 76 -11.22 4.42 12.87
CA ALA A 76 -10.95 5.25 14.03
C ALA A 76 -12.13 6.19 14.20
N THR A 77 -12.73 6.15 15.39
CA THR A 77 -13.94 6.85 15.82
C THR A 77 -13.78 8.38 15.92
N ASN A 78 -12.85 8.97 15.18
CA ASN A 78 -12.56 10.39 15.23
C ASN A 78 -13.12 11.11 14.00
N ASP A 79 -13.89 12.16 14.25
CA ASP A 79 -14.71 12.91 13.28
C ASP A 79 -13.96 13.35 12.01
N SER A 80 -12.63 13.49 12.04
CA SER A 80 -11.85 13.93 10.88
C SER A 80 -11.38 12.82 9.93
N LEU A 81 -11.07 11.61 10.43
CA LEU A 81 -10.82 10.46 9.56
C LEU A 81 -12.12 10.05 8.87
N GLY A 82 -13.23 10.05 9.62
CA GLY A 82 -14.57 9.87 9.07
C GLY A 82 -14.92 10.88 7.98
N SER A 83 -14.49 12.15 8.13
CA SER A 83 -14.69 13.17 7.08
C SER A 83 -13.88 12.91 5.82
N LEU A 84 -12.65 12.42 5.96
CA LEU A 84 -11.76 12.13 4.83
C LEU A 84 -12.15 10.85 4.11
N LEU A 85 -12.51 9.80 4.84
CA LEU A 85 -13.10 8.58 4.29
C LEU A 85 -14.44 8.87 3.62
N GLY A 86 -15.25 9.78 4.17
CA GLY A 86 -16.49 10.25 3.55
C GLY A 86 -16.30 10.94 2.19
N GLU A 87 -15.09 11.41 1.88
CA GLU A 87 -14.72 11.97 0.57
C GLU A 87 -14.13 10.92 -0.40
N THR A 88 -13.88 9.69 0.07
CA THR A 88 -13.39 8.58 -0.77
C THR A 88 -14.54 7.80 -1.41
N LEU A 89 -14.27 7.21 -2.58
CA LEU A 89 -15.28 6.47 -3.36
C LEU A 89 -16.04 5.38 -2.58
N PHE A 90 -15.35 4.67 -1.66
CA PHE A 90 -15.93 3.55 -0.91
C PHE A 90 -15.87 3.72 0.61
N GLY A 91 -15.49 4.89 1.12
CA GLY A 91 -15.22 5.04 2.55
C GLY A 91 -13.93 4.34 3.00
N GLU A 92 -13.05 4.02 2.05
CA GLU A 92 -11.84 3.21 2.23
C GLU A 92 -10.68 3.80 1.43
N MET A 93 -9.47 3.58 1.94
CA MET A 93 -8.21 3.89 1.27
C MET A 93 -7.50 2.59 0.85
N PRO A 94 -6.64 2.62 -0.17
CA PRO A 94 -6.18 3.79 -0.93
C PRO A 94 -7.14 4.22 -2.04
N THR A 95 -7.06 5.51 -2.39
CA THR A 95 -7.64 6.08 -3.62
C THR A 95 -6.55 6.71 -4.50
N LEU A 96 -6.76 6.64 -5.81
CA LEU A 96 -5.96 7.28 -6.85
C LEU A 96 -6.86 8.25 -7.61
N GLU A 97 -6.49 9.53 -7.63
CA GLU A 97 -7.19 10.53 -8.44
C GLU A 97 -6.46 10.78 -9.78
N ILE A 98 -7.19 10.69 -10.88
CA ILE A 98 -6.71 11.01 -12.24
C ILE A 98 -7.74 11.94 -12.87
N ASP A 99 -7.31 13.13 -13.28
CA ASP A 99 -8.15 14.14 -13.95
C ASP A 99 -9.46 14.45 -13.19
N GLY A 100 -9.37 14.54 -11.86
CA GLY A 100 -10.53 14.81 -10.98
C GLY A 100 -11.47 13.63 -10.76
N LYS A 101 -11.11 12.42 -11.22
CA LYS A 101 -11.85 11.19 -10.98
C LYS A 101 -11.10 10.27 -10.04
N GLN A 102 -11.78 9.82 -8.99
CA GLN A 102 -11.23 8.84 -8.03
C GLN A 102 -11.38 7.40 -8.52
N TYR A 103 -10.36 6.61 -8.23
CA TYR A 103 -10.27 5.17 -8.39
C TYR A 103 -9.83 4.57 -7.07
N ALA A 104 -10.38 3.43 -6.66
CA ALA A 104 -10.08 2.80 -5.39
C ALA A 104 -9.67 1.33 -5.60
N GLN A 105 -9.43 0.61 -4.50
CA GLN A 105 -8.92 -0.75 -4.46
C GLN A 105 -7.45 -0.84 -4.89
N SER A 106 -6.57 -1.00 -3.91
CA SER A 106 -5.11 -1.05 -4.07
C SER A 106 -4.64 -1.99 -5.19
N ILE A 107 -5.14 -3.22 -5.24
CA ILE A 107 -4.76 -4.20 -6.27
C ILE A 107 -5.24 -3.76 -7.67
N ALA A 108 -6.43 -3.18 -7.77
CA ALA A 108 -6.94 -2.66 -9.03
C ALA A 108 -6.11 -1.46 -9.52
N ILE A 109 -5.74 -0.56 -8.61
CA ILE A 109 -4.85 0.57 -8.87
C ILE A 109 -3.49 0.06 -9.34
N CYS A 110 -2.88 -0.90 -8.63
CA CYS A 110 -1.57 -1.42 -9.00
C CYS A 110 -1.58 -2.14 -10.35
N ARG A 111 -2.63 -2.90 -10.66
CA ARG A 111 -2.83 -3.49 -11.99
C ARG A 111 -2.97 -2.43 -13.09
N TYR A 112 -3.72 -1.35 -12.83
CA TYR A 112 -3.84 -0.24 -13.77
C TYR A 112 -2.50 0.45 -14.04
N LEU A 113 -1.74 0.77 -12.98
CA LEU A 113 -0.41 1.37 -13.11
C LEU A 113 0.57 0.42 -13.80
N GLY A 114 0.45 -0.88 -13.54
CA GLY A 114 1.22 -1.92 -14.21
C GLY A 114 1.05 -1.90 -15.72
N ARG A 115 -0.21 -1.85 -16.18
CA ARG A 115 -0.52 -1.70 -17.61
C ARG A 115 -0.06 -0.36 -18.16
N LYS A 116 -0.26 0.74 -17.42
CA LYS A 116 0.12 2.10 -17.83
C LYS A 116 1.63 2.26 -18.06
N TYR A 117 2.45 1.58 -17.25
CA TYR A 117 3.91 1.69 -17.31
C TYR A 117 4.61 0.48 -17.95
N GLY A 118 3.85 -0.43 -18.59
CA GLY A 118 4.43 -1.53 -19.36
C GLY A 118 5.09 -2.62 -18.52
N ILE A 119 4.66 -2.79 -17.27
CA ILE A 119 5.10 -3.87 -16.36
C ILE A 119 3.98 -4.90 -16.13
N SER A 120 3.20 -5.15 -17.17
CA SER A 120 2.12 -6.15 -17.25
C SER A 120 2.46 -7.23 -18.29
N GLY A 121 1.58 -8.22 -18.43
CA GLY A 121 1.66 -9.22 -19.47
C GLY A 121 1.43 -8.63 -20.87
N ALA A 122 1.97 -9.28 -21.90
CA ALA A 122 1.71 -8.93 -23.29
C ALA A 122 0.39 -9.53 -23.83
N THR A 123 -0.14 -10.55 -23.15
CA THR A 123 -1.40 -11.22 -23.50
C THR A 123 -2.30 -11.36 -22.27
N PRO A 124 -3.61 -11.63 -22.47
CA PRO A 124 -4.52 -11.92 -21.36
C PRO A 124 -4.05 -13.07 -20.46
N GLU A 125 -3.41 -14.09 -21.04
CA GLU A 125 -2.87 -15.23 -20.30
C GLU A 125 -1.64 -14.85 -19.48
N GLU A 126 -0.77 -13.98 -20.00
CA GLU A 126 0.35 -13.43 -19.21
C GLU A 126 -0.16 -12.57 -18.05
N ASP A 127 -1.16 -11.72 -18.28
CA ASP A 127 -1.80 -10.93 -17.23
C ASP A 127 -2.47 -11.82 -16.18
N LEU A 128 -3.15 -12.90 -16.60
CA LEU A 128 -3.75 -13.88 -15.70
C LEU A 128 -2.73 -14.51 -14.75
N LEU A 129 -1.51 -14.80 -15.22
CA LEU A 129 -0.46 -15.37 -14.38
C LEU A 129 0.00 -14.37 -13.30
N ILE A 130 0.06 -13.07 -13.61
CA ILE A 130 0.38 -12.04 -12.63
C ILE A 130 -0.77 -11.89 -11.62
N ASP A 131 -2.00 -11.85 -12.10
CA ASP A 131 -3.20 -11.77 -11.24
C ASP A 131 -3.28 -12.95 -10.26
N GLN A 132 -3.08 -14.17 -10.77
CA GLN A 132 -3.14 -15.39 -9.97
C GLN A 132 -2.14 -15.37 -8.80
N ILE A 133 -0.89 -14.94 -9.04
CA ILE A 133 0.12 -14.92 -7.98
C ILE A 133 -0.12 -13.78 -6.99
N VAL A 134 -0.62 -12.63 -7.44
CA VAL A 134 -0.98 -11.51 -6.56
C VAL A 134 -2.17 -11.87 -5.68
N ASP A 135 -3.19 -12.53 -6.21
CA ASP A 135 -4.34 -12.99 -5.44
C ASP A 135 -3.92 -14.07 -4.42
N PHE A 136 -3.01 -14.98 -4.79
CA PHE A 136 -2.43 -15.93 -3.84
C PHE A 136 -1.70 -15.24 -2.67
N ILE A 137 -0.94 -14.19 -2.95
CA ILE A 137 -0.29 -13.38 -1.91
C ILE A 137 -1.35 -12.68 -1.04
N ASN A 138 -2.41 -12.15 -1.65
CA ASN A 138 -3.51 -11.51 -0.94
C ASN A 138 -4.27 -12.49 -0.03
N ASP A 139 -4.44 -13.75 -0.44
CA ASP A 139 -5.02 -14.80 0.40
C ASP A 139 -4.18 -15.08 1.66
N ILE A 140 -2.85 -15.10 1.53
CA ILE A 140 -1.93 -15.21 2.68
C ILE A 140 -2.12 -13.99 3.59
N ARG A 141 -2.15 -12.79 3.01
CA ARG A 141 -2.35 -11.52 3.73
C ARG A 141 -3.67 -11.50 4.50
N ILE A 142 -4.79 -11.89 3.88
CA ILE A 142 -6.10 -11.89 4.53
C ILE A 142 -6.12 -12.88 5.71
N LYS A 143 -5.56 -14.07 5.55
CA LYS A 143 -5.48 -15.06 6.64
C LYS A 143 -4.65 -14.53 7.82
N ALA A 144 -3.55 -13.83 7.54
CA ALA A 144 -2.72 -13.22 8.56
C ALA A 144 -3.44 -12.04 9.25
N ALA A 145 -4.17 -11.22 8.49
CA ALA A 145 -4.93 -10.08 9.00
C ALA A 145 -6.07 -10.49 9.96
N VAL A 146 -6.78 -11.59 9.65
CA VAL A 146 -7.84 -12.14 10.53
C VAL A 146 -7.32 -12.50 11.92
N VAL A 147 -6.05 -12.87 12.02
CA VAL A 147 -5.38 -13.13 13.30
C VAL A 147 -4.90 -11.82 13.91
N HIS A 148 -4.18 -11.01 13.13
CA HIS A 148 -3.50 -9.82 13.63
C HIS A 148 -4.47 -8.80 14.25
N TYR A 149 -5.64 -8.61 13.64
CA TYR A 149 -6.67 -7.66 14.08
C TYR A 149 -7.75 -8.26 14.98
N GLU A 150 -7.58 -9.49 15.47
CA GLU A 150 -8.45 -10.00 16.52
C GLU A 150 -8.22 -9.21 17.82
N GLU A 151 -9.30 -8.72 18.43
CA GLU A 151 -9.27 -7.91 19.65
C GLU A 151 -9.18 -8.78 20.91
N ASP A 152 -9.80 -9.97 20.88
CA ASP A 152 -9.69 -10.92 22.00
C ASP A 152 -8.36 -11.68 21.91
N GLU A 153 -7.44 -11.39 22.84
CA GLU A 153 -6.10 -11.99 22.87
C GLU A 153 -6.12 -13.53 22.98
N ALA A 154 -7.09 -14.12 23.69
CA ALA A 154 -7.18 -15.57 23.78
C ALA A 154 -7.63 -16.19 22.45
N LEU A 155 -8.58 -15.56 21.78
CA LEU A 155 -9.04 -15.97 20.45
C LEU A 155 -7.96 -15.73 19.38
N LYS A 156 -7.21 -14.64 19.48
CA LYS A 156 -6.07 -14.29 18.63
C LYS A 156 -4.99 -15.36 18.68
N GLU A 157 -4.56 -15.76 19.87
CA GLU A 157 -3.56 -16.83 20.04
C GLU A 157 -4.07 -18.19 19.54
N LYS A 158 -5.35 -18.48 19.74
CA LYS A 158 -5.97 -19.70 19.21
C LYS A 158 -5.95 -19.71 17.68
N LYS A 159 -6.44 -18.64 17.04
CA LYS A 159 -6.44 -18.50 15.58
C LYS A 159 -5.01 -18.51 15.02
N PHE A 160 -4.07 -17.85 15.70
CA PHE A 160 -2.66 -17.88 15.30
C PHE A 160 -2.14 -19.31 15.25
N LYS A 161 -2.38 -20.13 16.29
CA LYS A 161 -1.98 -21.54 16.29
C LYS A 161 -2.60 -22.30 15.13
N ASP A 162 -3.89 -22.11 14.87
CA ASP A 162 -4.61 -22.78 13.79
C ASP A 162 -4.09 -22.41 12.39
N PHE A 163 -3.69 -21.15 12.15
CA PHE A 163 -3.18 -20.71 10.85
C PHE A 163 -1.66 -20.84 10.70
N SER A 164 -0.91 -20.79 11.79
CA SER A 164 0.56 -20.86 11.79
C SER A 164 1.10 -22.16 11.21
N VAL A 165 0.32 -23.25 11.26
CA VAL A 165 0.68 -24.53 10.63
C VAL A 165 0.61 -24.48 9.10
N VAL A 166 -0.16 -23.55 8.53
CA VAL A 166 -0.40 -23.44 7.07
C VAL A 166 0.59 -22.46 6.42
N TYR A 167 0.98 -21.39 7.12
CA TYR A 167 1.85 -20.35 6.55
C TYR A 167 3.17 -20.89 5.96
N PRO A 168 3.91 -21.81 6.60
CA PRO A 168 5.17 -22.31 6.04
C PRO A 168 4.98 -23.01 4.69
N THR A 169 3.87 -23.73 4.51
CA THR A 169 3.53 -24.41 3.25
C THR A 169 3.23 -23.39 2.14
N LEU A 170 2.45 -22.35 2.45
CA LEU A 170 2.11 -21.30 1.49
C LEU A 170 3.34 -20.48 1.09
N LEU A 171 4.15 -20.05 2.07
CA LEU A 171 5.36 -19.28 1.83
C LEU A 171 6.43 -20.10 1.08
N LYS A 172 6.58 -21.39 1.40
CA LYS A 172 7.47 -22.28 0.64
C LYS A 172 7.00 -22.44 -0.81
N LYS A 173 5.69 -22.51 -1.05
CA LYS A 173 5.13 -22.55 -2.41
C LYS A 173 5.40 -21.24 -3.14
N LEU A 174 5.20 -20.09 -2.49
CA LEU A 174 5.53 -18.77 -3.04
C LEU A 174 7.03 -18.68 -3.42
N ASP A 175 7.92 -19.05 -2.52
CA ASP A 175 9.37 -19.02 -2.74
C ASP A 175 9.80 -19.92 -3.92
N SER A 176 9.20 -21.11 -4.04
CA SER A 176 9.40 -22.01 -5.18
C SER A 176 8.93 -21.39 -6.50
N ILE A 177 7.75 -20.76 -6.53
CA ILE A 177 7.23 -20.09 -7.74
C ILE A 177 8.19 -18.97 -8.18
N ILE A 178 8.74 -18.23 -7.22
CA ILE A 178 9.71 -17.16 -7.51
C ILE A 178 11.00 -17.75 -8.11
N ALA A 179 11.48 -18.87 -7.56
CA ALA A 179 12.65 -19.56 -8.10
C ALA A 179 12.42 -20.01 -9.56
N ASP A 180 11.25 -20.61 -9.83
CA ASP A 180 10.86 -21.07 -11.17
C ASP A 180 10.72 -19.91 -12.17
N ASN A 181 10.36 -18.72 -11.68
CA ASN A 181 10.25 -17.49 -12.47
C ASN A 181 11.52 -16.61 -12.41
N ASN A 182 12.70 -17.23 -12.32
CA ASN A 182 13.99 -16.52 -12.41
C ASN A 182 14.14 -15.36 -11.39
N GLY A 183 13.57 -15.52 -10.20
CA GLY A 183 13.58 -14.51 -9.15
C GLY A 183 12.60 -13.36 -9.38
N HIS A 184 11.46 -13.63 -10.01
CA HIS A 184 10.31 -12.74 -10.17
C HIS A 184 9.03 -13.49 -9.78
N LEU A 185 7.93 -12.79 -9.52
CA LEU A 185 6.68 -13.47 -9.17
C LEU A 185 6.00 -14.16 -10.36
N ALA A 186 6.13 -13.60 -11.55
CA ALA A 186 5.49 -14.11 -12.74
C ALA A 186 6.31 -13.80 -14.00
N LEU A 187 6.09 -14.59 -15.05
CA LEU A 187 6.58 -14.36 -16.41
C LEU A 187 8.12 -14.31 -16.55
N GLY A 188 8.87 -14.72 -15.52
CA GLY A 188 10.33 -14.65 -15.53
C GLY A 188 10.92 -13.22 -15.59
N LYS A 189 10.10 -12.17 -15.40
CA LYS A 189 10.48 -10.76 -15.60
C LYS A 189 9.82 -9.84 -14.57
N LEU A 190 10.29 -8.59 -14.49
CA LEU A 190 9.71 -7.58 -13.60
C LEU A 190 8.26 -7.28 -14.00
N THR A 191 7.33 -7.39 -13.04
CA THR A 191 5.91 -7.07 -13.21
C THR A 191 5.38 -6.25 -12.05
N TRP A 192 4.17 -5.69 -12.18
CA TRP A 192 3.50 -4.98 -11.09
C TRP A 192 3.28 -5.86 -9.85
N GLY A 193 3.22 -7.19 -10.00
CA GLY A 193 3.14 -8.12 -8.87
C GLY A 193 4.35 -8.03 -7.96
N ASP A 194 5.56 -7.84 -8.51
CA ASP A 194 6.80 -7.72 -7.71
C ASP A 194 6.75 -6.49 -6.79
N PHE A 195 6.14 -5.40 -7.27
CA PHE A 195 5.90 -4.19 -6.48
C PHE A 195 4.86 -4.41 -5.37
N VAL A 196 3.82 -5.21 -5.63
CA VAL A 196 2.83 -5.56 -4.60
C VAL A 196 3.49 -6.33 -3.47
N LEU A 197 4.25 -7.39 -3.76
CA LEU A 197 4.97 -8.15 -2.73
C LEU A 197 5.94 -7.26 -1.96
N THR A 198 6.72 -6.43 -2.65
CA THR A 198 7.67 -5.51 -2.04
C THR A 198 6.98 -4.54 -1.09
N GLY A 199 5.86 -3.94 -1.51
CA GLY A 199 5.12 -2.97 -0.71
C GLY A 199 4.44 -3.57 0.52
N ILE A 200 4.05 -4.84 0.48
CA ILE A 200 3.38 -5.47 1.63
C ILE A 200 4.32 -6.28 2.53
N LEU A 201 5.57 -6.50 2.14
CA LEU A 201 6.43 -7.49 2.80
C LEU A 201 6.62 -7.18 4.29
N TYR A 202 6.88 -5.91 4.62
CA TYR A 202 7.07 -5.49 6.01
C TYR A 202 5.82 -5.78 6.85
N TYR A 203 4.65 -5.30 6.41
CA TYR A 203 3.36 -5.56 7.06
C TYR A 203 3.04 -7.07 7.17
N LEU A 204 3.37 -7.84 6.13
CA LEU A 204 3.18 -9.28 6.10
C LEU A 204 4.06 -10.00 7.15
N LYS A 205 5.31 -9.57 7.35
CA LYS A 205 6.20 -10.11 8.40
C LYS A 205 5.62 -9.90 9.79
N GLN A 206 5.05 -8.72 10.06
CA GLN A 206 4.42 -8.39 11.33
C GLN A 206 3.19 -9.27 11.61
N MET A 207 2.26 -9.36 10.65
CA MET A 207 1.06 -10.19 10.84
C MET A 207 1.36 -11.68 10.99
N LEU A 208 2.35 -12.19 10.24
CA LEU A 208 2.77 -13.59 10.32
C LEU A 208 3.62 -13.89 11.56
N ARG A 209 4.02 -12.87 12.33
CA ARG A 209 4.98 -12.96 13.44
C ARG A 209 6.28 -13.65 13.01
N MET A 210 6.78 -13.30 11.83
CA MET A 210 7.95 -13.91 11.20
C MET A 210 8.97 -12.84 10.81
N PRO A 211 9.72 -12.28 11.77
CA PRO A 211 10.71 -11.24 11.49
C PRO A 211 11.86 -11.74 10.58
N ASP A 212 12.12 -13.04 10.58
CA ASP A 212 13.16 -13.75 9.82
C ASP A 212 12.65 -14.33 8.48
N LEU A 213 11.48 -13.88 7.99
CA LEU A 213 10.87 -14.41 6.75
C LEU A 213 11.84 -14.36 5.56
N GLU A 214 12.57 -13.25 5.41
CA GLU A 214 13.52 -13.03 4.32
C GLU A 214 14.78 -13.91 4.41
N GLU A 215 15.14 -14.36 5.62
CA GLU A 215 16.25 -15.29 5.85
C GLU A 215 15.83 -16.73 5.50
N LYS A 216 14.57 -17.09 5.81
CA LYS A 216 13.98 -18.40 5.51
C LYS A 216 13.64 -18.58 4.04
N TYR A 217 13.16 -17.53 3.39
CA TYR A 217 12.66 -17.54 2.02
C TYR A 217 13.47 -16.58 1.16
N VAL A 218 14.66 -17.03 0.78
CA VAL A 218 15.67 -16.21 0.10
C VAL A 218 15.20 -15.70 -1.26
N ASN A 219 14.25 -16.35 -1.92
CA ASN A 219 13.76 -15.88 -3.22
C ASN A 219 12.75 -14.74 -3.06
N ILE A 220 11.95 -14.75 -1.98
CA ILE A 220 11.14 -13.59 -1.60
C ILE A 220 12.03 -12.36 -1.39
N LYS A 221 13.13 -12.52 -0.63
CA LYS A 221 14.12 -11.46 -0.43
C LYS A 221 14.68 -10.93 -1.75
N LYS A 222 15.04 -11.81 -2.69
CA LYS A 222 15.58 -11.41 -4.00
C LYS A 222 14.62 -10.53 -4.80
N VAL A 223 13.30 -10.79 -4.74
CA VAL A 223 12.30 -9.96 -5.44
C VAL A 223 12.33 -8.54 -4.87
N VAL A 224 12.31 -8.41 -3.55
CA VAL A 224 12.35 -7.12 -2.86
C VAL A 224 13.65 -6.37 -3.15
N ASP A 225 14.80 -7.03 -3.02
CA ASP A 225 16.10 -6.43 -3.31
C ASP A 225 16.17 -5.93 -4.76
N LYS A 226 15.64 -6.68 -5.72
CA LYS A 226 15.58 -6.26 -7.13
C LYS A 226 14.70 -5.02 -7.34
N VAL A 227 13.51 -4.98 -6.73
CA VAL A 227 12.59 -3.85 -6.85
C VAL A 227 13.18 -2.59 -6.20
N VAL A 228 13.72 -2.72 -5.00
CA VAL A 228 14.35 -1.60 -4.27
C VAL A 228 15.62 -1.10 -4.96
N ALA A 229 16.33 -1.95 -5.70
CA ALA A 229 17.50 -1.55 -6.49
C ALA A 229 17.15 -0.70 -7.74
N ILE A 230 15.88 -0.62 -8.14
CA ILE A 230 15.47 0.24 -9.26
C ILE A 230 15.71 1.71 -8.87
N PRO A 231 16.47 2.52 -9.63
CA PRO A 231 16.89 3.85 -9.19
C PRO A 231 15.75 4.77 -8.75
N GLN A 232 14.61 4.73 -9.45
CA GLN A 232 13.42 5.52 -9.13
C GLN A 232 12.75 5.03 -7.84
N VAL A 233 12.73 3.71 -7.61
CA VAL A 233 12.23 3.12 -6.36
C VAL A 233 13.15 3.48 -5.22
N LYS A 234 14.47 3.30 -5.40
CA LYS A 234 15.46 3.64 -4.39
C LYS A 234 15.36 5.10 -3.97
N ALA A 235 15.29 6.02 -4.93
CA ALA A 235 15.13 7.45 -4.64
C ALA A 235 13.83 7.77 -3.88
N TYR A 236 12.74 7.05 -4.20
CA TYR A 236 11.50 7.17 -3.44
C TYR A 236 11.66 6.64 -2.01
N VAL A 237 12.17 5.42 -1.83
CA VAL A 237 12.35 4.79 -0.51
C VAL A 237 13.29 5.60 0.37
N ASP A 238 14.40 6.12 -0.17
CA ASP A 238 15.37 6.94 0.56
C ASP A 238 14.79 8.30 1.03
N THR A 239 13.67 8.75 0.44
CA THR A 239 12.99 10.01 0.79
C THR A 239 11.64 9.80 1.46
N ALA A 240 11.18 8.55 1.55
CA ALA A 240 9.92 8.22 2.17
C ALA A 240 9.98 8.51 3.68
N PRO A 241 8.87 8.95 4.28
CA PRO A 241 8.74 9.02 5.73
C PRO A 241 9.11 7.68 6.36
N GLU A 242 10.06 7.66 7.30
CA GLU A 242 10.19 6.50 8.20
C GLU A 242 8.87 6.32 8.96
N ASP A 243 8.42 5.08 9.12
CA ASP A 243 7.31 4.67 9.95
C ASP A 243 7.67 3.37 10.68
N GLU A 244 6.90 3.05 11.72
CA GLU A 244 7.06 1.79 12.46
C GLU A 244 6.24 0.64 11.83
N PHE A 245 5.59 0.89 10.67
CA PHE A 245 4.50 0.08 10.11
C PHE A 245 4.70 -0.43 8.69
#